data_AF-G5NFW0-F1
#
_entry.id   AF-G5NFW0-F1
#
_cell.length_a   1.000
_cell.length_b   1.000
_cell.length_c   1.000
_cell.angle_alpha   90.00
_cell.angle_beta   90.00
_cell.angle_gamma   90.00
#
_symmetry.space_group_name_H-M   'P 1'
#
loop_
_entity.id
_entity.type
_entity.pdbx_description
1 polymer ?
#
loop_
_entity_poly.entity_id
_entity_poly.type
_entity_poly.pdbx_seq_one_letter_code
_entity_poly.pdbx_strand_id
1 'polypeptide(L)' 'MASTNQELASALRMFSRFFDLIHQPLAVINERGEYVYYNQESADLDGYSIERAMGKHMLDVYPGMK' A
#
# COMPACT_ATOMS: atom_id res chain seq x y z
N MET A 1 10.67 1.76 -19.30
CA MET A 1 9.87 1.15 -18.20
C MET A 1 9.21 2.24 -17.36
N ALA A 2 8.24 2.96 -17.94
CA ALA A 2 7.42 3.94 -17.22
C ALA A 2 5.93 3.55 -17.23
N SER A 3 5.56 2.50 -17.98
CA SER A 3 4.18 2.05 -18.20
C SER A 3 3.59 1.31 -17.00
N THR A 4 4.36 0.47 -16.31
CA THR A 4 3.85 -0.39 -15.23
C THR A 4 3.27 0.41 -14.06
N ASN A 5 3.89 1.52 -13.68
CA ASN A 5 3.41 2.35 -12.58
C ASN A 5 2.09 3.06 -12.95
N GLN A 6 1.93 3.44 -14.22
CA GLN A 6 0.72 4.11 -14.69
C GLN A 6 -0.46 3.15 -14.82
N GLU A 7 -0.24 1.93 -15.34
CA GLU A 7 -1.24 0.88 -15.41
C GLU A 7 -1.69 0.43 -14.02
N LEU A 8 -0.74 0.19 -13.11
CA LEU A 8 -1.03 -0.14 -11.72
C LEU A 8 -1.83 0.98 -11.04
N ALA A 9 -1.40 2.23 -11.19
CA ALA A 9 -2.12 3.37 -10.62
C ALA A 9 -3.54 3.50 -11.23
N SER A 10 -3.71 3.16 -12.51
CA SER A 10 -5.02 3.15 -13.16
C SER A 10 -5.92 2.03 -12.62
N ALA A 11 -5.38 0.82 -12.45
CA ALA A 11 -6.10 -0.30 -11.86
C ALA A 11 -6.49 0.01 -10.40
N LEU A 12 -5.56 0.51 -9.58
CA LEU A 12 -5.82 0.92 -8.20
C LEU A 12 -6.89 2.00 -8.12
N ARG A 13 -6.87 3.00 -9.00
CA ARG A 13 -7.94 4.01 -9.06
C ARG A 13 -9.28 3.41 -9.47
N MET A 14 -9.31 2.50 -10.44
CA MET A 14 -10.55 1.85 -10.89
C MET A 14 -11.19 1.03 -9.77
N PHE A 15 -10.37 0.33 -8.98
CA PHE A 15 -10.82 -0.54 -7.89
C PHE A 15 -10.88 0.14 -6.52
N SER A 16 -10.38 1.38 -6.36
CA SER A 16 -10.37 2.12 -5.09
C SER A 16 -11.72 2.08 -4.37
N ARG A 17 -12.81 2.43 -5.08
CA ARG A 17 -14.17 2.38 -4.55
C ARG A 17 -14.61 1.00 -4.09
N PHE A 18 -14.12 -0.07 -4.72
CA PHE A 18 -14.42 -1.43 -4.28
C PHE A 18 -13.63 -1.77 -3.01
N PHE A 19 -12.36 -1.36 -2.93
CA PHE A 19 -11.53 -1.53 -1.74
C PHE A 19 -12.08 -0.76 -0.53
N ASP A 20 -12.61 0.45 -0.75
CA ASP A 20 -13.25 1.26 0.30
C ASP A 20 -14.51 0.59 0.87
N LEU A 21 -15.21 -0.25 0.09
CA LEU A 21 -16.45 -0.90 0.52
C LEU A 21 -16.21 -2.20 1.31
N ILE A 22 -15.10 -2.89 1.07
CA ILE A 22 -14.82 -4.15 1.76
C ILE A 22 -14.28 -3.94 3.18
N HIS A 23 -13.85 -2.72 3.53
CA HIS A 23 -13.25 -2.38 4.83
C HIS A 23 -12.19 -3.40 5.27
N GLN A 24 -11.39 -3.90 4.32
CA GLN A 24 -10.31 -4.84 4.60
C GLN A 24 -8.95 -4.17 4.42
N PRO A 25 -7.97 -4.50 5.27
CA PRO A 25 -6.58 -4.10 5.08
C PRO A 25 -6.07 -4.53 3.70
N LEU A 26 -5.62 -3.57 2.90
CA LEU A 26 -5.01 -3.79 1.60
C LEU A 26 -3.79 -2.89 1.42
N ALA A 27 -2.68 -3.54 1.06
CA ALA A 27 -1.46 -2.87 0.69
C ALA A 27 -0.86 -3.49 -0.58
N VAL A 28 -0.19 -2.68 -1.37
CA VAL A 28 0.57 -3.13 -2.54
C VAL A 28 2.01 -2.69 -2.37
N ILE A 29 2.93 -3.62 -2.60
CA ILE A 29 4.37 -3.44 -2.46
C ILE A 29 5.00 -3.68 -3.84
N ASN A 30 5.96 -2.84 -4.22
CA ASN A 30 6.69 -2.99 -5.48
C ASN A 30 7.85 -4.01 -5.35
N GLU A 31 8.52 -4.31 -6.46
CA GLU A 31 9.63 -5.27 -6.50
C GLU A 31 10.84 -4.88 -5.63
N ARG A 32 10.95 -3.60 -5.24
CA ARG A 32 11.97 -3.11 -4.29
C ARG A 32 11.54 -3.24 -2.84
N GLY A 33 10.37 -3.81 -2.55
CA GLY A 33 9.84 -3.93 -1.20
C GLY A 33 9.21 -2.65 -0.66
N GLU A 34 8.95 -1.65 -1.50
CA GLU A 34 8.36 -0.37 -1.06
C GLU A 34 6.84 -0.32 -1.27
N TYR A 35 6.11 0.26 -0.31
CA TYR A 35 4.67 0.46 -0.45
C TYR A 35 4.31 1.45 -1.57
N VAL A 36 3.44 1.01 -2.49
CA VAL A 36 2.86 1.83 -3.57
C VAL A 36 1.36 2.05 -3.41
N TYR A 37 0.72 1.31 -2.50
CA TYR A 37 -0.63 1.53 -2.03
C TYR A 37 -0.75 1.01 -0.60
N TYR A 38 -1.47 1.74 0.24
CA TYR A 38 -1.71 1.39 1.63
C TYR A 38 -2.98 2.10 2.08
N ASN A 39 -4.05 1.35 2.35
CA ASN A 39 -5.33 1.93 2.73
C ASN A 39 -5.44 2.22 4.24
N GLN A 40 -6.54 2.88 4.62
CA GLN A 40 -6.81 3.25 6.01
C GLN A 40 -6.95 2.01 6.91
N GLU A 41 -7.56 0.95 6.42
CA GLU A 41 -7.77 -0.27 7.20
C GLU A 41 -6.45 -0.98 7.52
N SER A 42 -5.44 -0.88 6.65
CA SER A 42 -4.08 -1.34 6.97
C SER A 42 -3.45 -0.46 8.04
N ALA A 43 -3.60 0.86 7.92
CA ALA A 43 -3.09 1.83 8.91
C ALA A 43 -3.67 1.56 10.31
N ASP A 44 -4.98 1.31 10.37
CA ASP A 44 -5.70 1.01 11.61
C ASP A 44 -5.28 -0.35 12.19
N LEU A 45 -5.12 -1.38 11.34
CA LEU A 45 -4.65 -2.70 11.77
C LEU A 45 -3.25 -2.65 12.37
N ASP A 46 -2.33 -1.94 11.70
CA ASP A 46 -0.92 -1.91 12.06
C ASP A 46 -0.60 -0.86 13.14
N GLY A 47 -1.52 0.07 13.39
CA GLY A 47 -1.32 1.20 14.30
C GLY A 47 -0.34 2.25 13.78
N TYR A 48 -0.13 2.31 12.46
CA TYR A 48 0.77 3.24 11.79
C TYR A 48 0.03 4.12 10.81
N SER A 49 0.47 5.37 10.64
CA SER A 49 -0.14 6.24 9.65
C SER A 49 0.24 5.82 8.22
N ILE A 50 -0.63 6.14 7.27
CA ILE A 50 -0.39 5.86 5.84
C ILE A 50 0.92 6.52 5.38
N GLU A 51 1.21 7.74 5.83
CA GLU A 51 2.42 8.49 5.48
C GLU A 51 3.70 7.81 5.98
N ARG A 52 3.61 7.04 7.06
CA ARG A 52 4.73 6.27 7.58
C ARG A 52 5.06 5.06 6.70
N ALA A 53 4.05 4.45 6.08
CA ALA A 53 4.22 3.29 5.21
C ALA A 53 4.56 3.67 3.76
N MET A 54 3.85 4.64 3.20
CA MET A 54 3.92 4.97 1.77
C MET A 54 5.34 5.30 1.30
N GLY A 55 5.78 4.62 0.24
CA GLY A 55 7.11 4.78 -0.37
C GLY A 55 8.28 4.28 0.50
N LYS A 56 8.02 3.68 1.66
CA LYS A 56 9.03 3.07 2.52
C LYS A 56 9.14 1.57 2.26
N HIS A 57 10.34 1.04 2.47
CA HIS A 57 10.57 -0.40 2.44
C HIS A 57 9.82 -1.06 3.61
N MET A 58 9.09 -2.16 3.35
CA MET A 58 8.26 -2.84 4.34
C MET A 58 9.00 -3.14 5.65
N LEU A 59 10.21 -3.70 5.57
CA LEU A 59 11.01 -4.03 6.76
C LEU A 59 11.47 -2.81 7.58
N ASP A 60 11.44 -1.60 7.03
CA ASP A 60 11.72 -0.39 7.78
C ASP A 60 10.47 0.14 8.51
N VAL A 61 9.28 -0.20 8.01
CA VAL A 61 8.00 0.04 8.68
C VAL A 61 7.81 -0.95 9.85
N TYR A 62 8.21 -2.22 9.67
CA TYR A 62 8.17 -3.26 10.71
C TYR A 62 9.57 -3.82 11.02
N PRO A 63 10.37 -3.11 11.85
CA PRO A 63 11.72 -3.55 12.19
C PRO A 63 11.79 -4.92 12.86
N GLY A 64 10.71 -5.35 13.54
CA GLY A 64 10.62 -6.64 14.22
C GLY A 64 10.43 -7.85 13.30
N MET A 65 10.28 -7.65 11.98
CA MET A 65 10.18 -8.71 10.97
C MET A 65 11.49 -8.98 10.24
N LYS A 66 12.59 -8.31 10.62
CA LYS A 66 13.93 -8.55 10.05
C LYS A 66 14.53 -9.87 10.53
#